data_AF-A0A1Y1UQS2-F1
#
_entry.id   AF-A0A1Y1UQS2-F1
#
_cell.length_a   1.000
_cell.length_b   1.000
_cell.length_c   1.000
_cell.angle_alpha   90.00
_cell.angle_beta   90.00
_cell.angle_gamma   90.00
#
_symmetry.space_group_name_H-M   'P 1'
#
loop_
_entity.id
_entity.type
_entity.pdbx_description
1 polymer ?
#
loop_
_entity_poly.entity_id
_entity_poly.type
_entity_poly.pdbx_seq_one_letter_code
_entity_poly.pdbx_strand_id
1 'polypeptide(L)' 'YYNVNAETAVNIETYNHCSNPGEITLTFEDGPDVLYTESILDILKKENVKTTFFVNGKKDAAPSI' A
#
# COMPACT_ATOMS: atom_id res chain seq x y z
N TYR A 1 18.30 6.09 13.96
CA TYR A 1 18.77 4.74 14.31
C TYR A 1 18.18 4.37 15.66
N TYR A 2 17.12 3.56 15.68
CA TYR A 2 16.54 3.04 16.92
C TYR A 2 17.26 1.73 17.27
N ASN A 3 17.85 1.67 18.45
CA ASN A 3 18.38 0.43 19.00
C ASN A 3 17.19 -0.40 19.49
N VAL A 4 16.83 -1.45 18.74
CA VAL A 4 15.95 -2.49 19.24
C VAL A 4 16.79 -3.48 20.05
N ASN A 5 16.59 -3.50 21.36
CA ASN A 5 17.13 -4.50 22.25
C ASN A 5 16.55 -5.86 21.81
N ALA A 6 17.41 -6.85 21.54
CA ALA A 6 17.04 -8.15 20.97
C ALA A 6 15.99 -8.93 21.80
N GLU A 7 15.80 -8.58 23.08
CA GLU A 7 14.78 -9.16 23.97
C GLU A 7 13.35 -8.69 23.68
N THR A 8 13.17 -7.61 22.94
CA THR A 8 11.86 -7.02 22.56
C THR A 8 11.58 -7.11 21.07
N ALA A 9 12.38 -7.89 20.32
CA ALA A 9 12.17 -8.10 18.90
C ALA A 9 10.79 -8.75 18.67
N VAL A 10 9.83 -7.94 18.26
CA VAL A 10 8.55 -8.43 17.77
C VAL A 10 8.85 -9.18 16.47
N ASN A 11 8.50 -10.45 16.42
CA ASN A 11 8.48 -11.18 15.15
C ASN A 11 7.38 -10.56 14.29
N ILE A 12 7.78 -9.73 13.34
CA ILE A 12 6.89 -9.17 12.32
C ILE A 12 6.89 -10.16 11.17
N GLU A 13 5.74 -10.80 10.93
CA GLU A 13 5.55 -11.56 9.71
C GLU A 13 5.63 -10.62 8.52
N THR A 14 6.48 -10.98 7.55
CA THR A 14 6.63 -10.23 6.31
C THR A 14 6.14 -11.07 5.13
N TYR A 15 5.50 -10.40 4.18
CA TYR A 15 4.93 -11.02 2.99
C TYR A 15 5.63 -10.44 1.77
N ASN A 16 6.41 -11.28 1.07
CA ASN A 16 7.23 -10.87 -0.07
C ASN A 16 7.01 -11.74 -1.32
N HIS A 17 6.00 -12.60 -1.30
CA HIS A 17 5.64 -13.49 -2.41
C HIS A 17 4.12 -13.74 -2.41
N CYS A 18 3.58 -14.06 -3.59
CA CYS A 18 2.21 -14.57 -3.73
C CYS A 18 2.12 -16.00 -3.18
N SER A 19 0.98 -16.36 -2.60
CA SER A 19 0.78 -17.70 -2.04
C SER A 19 0.71 -18.80 -3.11
N ASN A 20 0.24 -18.48 -4.32
CA ASN A 20 0.08 -19.45 -5.39
C ASN A 20 1.11 -19.23 -6.53
N PRO A 21 1.68 -20.30 -7.11
CA PRO A 21 2.56 -20.19 -8.27
C PRO A 21 1.88 -19.55 -9.48
N GLY A 22 2.59 -18.64 -10.15
CA GLY A 22 2.10 -17.95 -11.35
C GLY A 22 1.17 -16.76 -11.07
N GLU A 23 0.86 -16.47 -9.81
CA GLU A 23 0.17 -15.22 -9.45
C GLU A 23 1.14 -14.05 -9.36
N ILE A 24 0.65 -12.86 -9.73
CA ILE A 24 1.31 -11.58 -9.51
C ILE A 24 0.32 -10.65 -8.83
N THR A 25 0.78 -9.87 -7.84
CA THR A 25 -0.01 -8.79 -7.25
C THR A 25 0.61 -7.46 -7.64
N LEU A 26 -0.22 -6.54 -8.15
CA LEU A 26 0.17 -5.14 -8.26
C LEU A 26 -0.25 -4.42 -6.98
N THR A 27 0.63 -3.58 -6.46
CA THR A 27 0.37 -2.72 -5.31
C THR A 27 0.80 -1.30 -5.63
N PHE A 28 0.05 -0.33 -5.09
CA PHE A 28 0.35 1.10 -5.21
C PHE A 28 0.40 1.70 -3.81
N GLU A 29 1.50 2.37 -3.49
CA GLU A 29 1.70 3.07 -2.21
C GLU A 29 1.37 4.57 -2.36
N ASP A 30 1.31 5.26 -1.22
CA ASP A 30 1.29 6.72 -1.08
C ASP A 30 0.11 7.50 -1.67
N GLY A 31 -0.82 6.82 -2.34
CA GLY A 31 -2.03 7.41 -2.91
C GLY A 31 -3.15 7.69 -1.89
N PRO A 32 -4.30 8.22 -2.35
CA PRO A 32 -4.59 8.60 -3.73
C PRO A 32 -3.98 9.96 -4.09
N ASP A 33 -3.24 10.00 -5.20
CA ASP A 33 -2.82 11.23 -5.87
C ASP A 33 -3.95 11.79 -6.75
N VAL A 34 -4.19 13.10 -6.66
CA VAL A 34 -5.30 13.79 -7.35
C VAL A 34 -5.13 13.90 -8.86
N LEU A 35 -3.89 13.80 -9.37
CA LEU A 35 -3.59 13.91 -10.80
C LEU A 35 -3.57 12.55 -11.48
N TYR A 36 -3.11 11.49 -10.79
CA TYR A 36 -2.79 10.22 -11.44
C TYR A 36 -3.70 9.05 -11.07
N THR A 37 -4.28 9.03 -9.86
CA THR A 37 -5.00 7.83 -9.37
C THR A 37 -6.16 7.44 -10.28
N GLU A 38 -6.94 8.41 -10.76
CA GLU A 38 -8.09 8.14 -11.64
C GLU A 38 -7.65 7.52 -12.98
N SER A 39 -6.60 8.04 -13.61
CA SER A 39 -6.09 7.46 -14.87
C SER A 39 -5.54 6.04 -14.68
N ILE A 40 -4.91 5.77 -13.53
CA ILE A 40 -4.46 4.41 -13.17
C ILE A 40 -5.68 3.48 -13.01
N LEU A 41 -6.72 3.92 -12.31
CA LEU A 41 -7.95 3.14 -12.12
C LEU A 41 -8.66 2.84 -13.45
N ASP A 42 -8.71 3.80 -14.38
CA ASP A 42 -9.28 3.58 -15.71
C ASP A 42 -8.54 2.50 -16.50
N ILE A 43 -7.20 2.50 -16.45
CA ILE A 43 -6.38 1.46 -17.10
C ILE A 43 -6.63 0.10 -16.45
N LEU A 44 -6.57 0.02 -15.12
CA LEU A 44 -6.78 -1.24 -14.39
C LEU A 44 -8.17 -1.83 -14.68
N LYS A 45 -9.19 -0.97 -14.74
CA LYS A 45 -10.55 -1.38 -15.08
C LYS A 45 -10.65 -1.86 -16.53
N LYS A 46 -10.04 -1.15 -17.47
CA LYS A 46 -10.01 -1.53 -18.89
C LYS A 46 -9.35 -2.89 -19.10
N GLU A 47 -8.24 -3.14 -18.42
CA GLU A 47 -7.50 -4.41 -18.50
C GLU A 47 -8.11 -5.51 -17.60
N ASN A 48 -9.19 -5.21 -16.87
CA ASN A 48 -9.85 -6.11 -15.92
C ASN A 48 -8.88 -6.69 -14.86
N VAL A 49 -7.97 -5.85 -14.37
CA VAL A 49 -6.96 -6.20 -13.37
C VAL A 49 -7.42 -5.78 -11.98
N LYS A 50 -7.34 -6.70 -11.02
CA LYS A 50 -7.50 -6.38 -9.60
C LYS A 50 -6.15 -5.97 -9.02
N THR A 51 -6.15 -4.96 -8.17
CA THR A 51 -4.95 -4.42 -7.52
C THR A 51 -5.22 -4.04 -6.07
N THR A 52 -4.18 -3.76 -5.29
CA THR A 52 -4.28 -3.24 -3.93
C THR A 52 -3.67 -1.84 -3.86
N PHE A 53 -4.34 -0.90 -3.19
CA PHE A 53 -3.80 0.41 -2.87
C PHE A 53 -3.57 0.51 -1.36
N PHE A 54 -2.33 0.81 -0.96
CA PHE A 54 -1.98 1.17 0.40
C PHE A 54 -2.07 2.69 0.51
N VAL A 55 -3.18 3.16 1.07
CA VAL A 55 -3.53 4.59 1.09
C VAL A 55 -2.95 5.30 2.29
N ASN A 56 -2.50 6.54 2.06
CA ASN A 56 -2.07 7.42 3.13
C ASN A 56 -3.27 7.97 3.92
N GLY A 57 -3.09 8.08 5.25
CA GLY A 57 -4.00 8.87 6.08
C GLY A 57 -3.89 10.36 5.71
N LYS A 58 -5.02 11.07 5.65
CA LYS A 58 -5.00 12.53 5.44
C LYS A 58 -4.42 13.22 6.68
N LYS A 59 -3.44 14.11 6.48
CA LYS A 59 -2.80 14.85 7.58
C LYS A 59 -3.66 16.01 8.12
N ASP A 60 -4.77 16.34 7.46
CA ASP A 60 -5.57 17.54 7.74
C ASP A 60 -6.98 17.23 8.27
N ALA A 61 -7.06 16.36 9.29
CA ALA A 61 -8.27 16.21 10.11
C ALA A 61 -8.08 16.76 11.54
N ALA A 62 -7.05 17.57 11.78
CA ALA A 62 -7.08 18.47 12.91
C ALA A 62 -8.07 19.59 12.53
N PRO A 63 -9.21 19.75 13.23
CA PRO A 63 -10.11 20.85 12.94
C PRO A 63 -9.33 22.15 13.11
N SER A 64 -9.34 23.00 12.10
CA SER A 64 -8.92 24.39 12.24
C SER A 64 -9.78 25.01 13.36
N ILE A 65 -9.18 25.17 14.54
CA ILE A 65 -9.71 25.99 15.63
C ILE A 65 -9.55 27.47 15.30
#